data_AF-A0A9P8VQW7-F1
#
_entry.id   AF-A0A9P8VQW7-F1
#
_cell.length_a   1.000
_cell.length_b   1.000
_cell.length_c   1.000
_cell.angle_alpha   90.00
_cell.angle_beta   90.00
_cell.angle_gamma   90.00
#
_symmetry.space_group_name_H-M   'P 1'
#
loop_
_entity.id
_entity.type
_entity.pdbx_description
1 polymer ?
#
loop_
_entity_poly.entity_id
_entity_poly.type
_entity_poly.pdbx_seq_one_letter_code
_entity_poly.pdbx_strand_id
1 'polypeptide(L)'
;RAHALWARFTTVIMLTEQLRAAGDPELQRLLTRIRQGEQDESDMELLNSRCFREGQAIPWSKGITVVTPLNSTRWCLNMDAVLAFQRNEQKPVRIFLSQHRWGKPNTLPVTEEEATLMASVGDDSKVCVPVTFMFVPGMPVVVTMNINPGLKLVNGAKYTALEVIPDTKRFPGYQLAPNIILHFGPPAGIILSSESTKKFEFDEIPPSTILLTPTSAQIPIEKKKRVKKRPWQR
;
A
#
# COMPACT_ATOMS: atom_id res chain seq x y z
N ARG A 1 -1.69 32.18 6.77
CA ARG A 1 -3.01 32.21 7.45
C ARG A 1 -3.13 31.14 8.55
N ALA A 2 -2.84 29.86 8.28
CA ALA A 2 -2.88 28.81 9.33
C ALA A 2 -1.93 29.07 10.52
N HIS A 3 -0.69 29.48 10.29
CA HIS A 3 0.25 29.81 11.37
C HIS A 3 -0.23 30.96 12.28
N ALA A 4 -0.82 32.00 11.69
CA ALA A 4 -1.38 33.13 12.45
C ALA A 4 -2.58 32.70 13.31
N LEU A 5 -3.38 31.73 12.85
CA LEU A 5 -4.44 31.12 13.65
C LEU A 5 -3.85 30.26 14.78
N TRP A 6 -2.81 29.47 14.47
CA TRP A 6 -2.10 28.66 15.47
C TRP A 6 -1.53 29.50 16.61
N ALA A 7 -0.92 30.65 16.29
CA ALA A 7 -0.34 31.56 17.29
C ALA A 7 -1.37 32.20 18.24
N ARG A 8 -2.68 32.05 17.97
CA ARG A 8 -3.74 32.54 18.87
C ARG A 8 -4.10 31.53 19.97
N PHE A 9 -3.64 30.28 19.89
CA PHE A 9 -3.80 29.33 20.98
C PHE A 9 -2.84 29.70 22.11
N THR A 10 -3.39 29.92 23.31
CA THR A 10 -2.63 30.37 24.50
C THR A 10 -2.35 29.25 25.49
N THR A 11 -3.00 28.10 25.32
CA THR A 11 -2.92 26.98 26.25
C THR A 11 -2.34 25.77 25.54
N VAL A 12 -1.27 25.22 26.10
CA VAL A 12 -0.64 23.97 25.64
C VAL A 12 -0.76 22.95 26.76
N ILE A 13 -1.36 21.80 26.46
CA ILE A 13 -1.48 20.68 27.39
C ILE A 13 -0.49 19.60 26.94
N MET A 14 0.49 19.29 27.80
CA MET A 14 1.50 18.27 27.54
C MET A 14 1.12 17.00 28.29
N LEU A 15 0.86 15.92 27.55
CA LEU A 15 0.71 14.58 28.13
C LEU A 15 2.11 13.97 28.31
N THR A 16 2.44 13.57 29.53
CA THR A 16 3.78 13.08 29.91
C THR A 16 3.84 11.56 30.05
N GLU A 17 2.70 10.90 30.21
CA GLU A 17 2.63 9.46 30.40
C GLU A 17 2.64 8.69 29.07
N GLN A 18 3.55 7.72 28.93
CA GLN A 18 3.62 6.83 27.77
C GLN A 18 2.91 5.50 28.06
N LEU A 19 1.67 5.39 27.62
CA LEU A 19 0.85 4.19 27.85
C LEU A 19 1.21 3.02 26.91
N ARG A 20 1.74 3.29 25.71
CA ARG A 20 1.96 2.24 24.68
C ARG A 20 3.04 1.23 25.07
N ALA A 21 4.02 1.65 25.86
CA ALA A 21 5.15 0.83 26.31
C ALA A 21 5.17 0.65 27.83
N ALA A 22 4.06 0.90 28.53
CA ALA A 22 4.01 0.90 29.99
C ALA A 22 4.39 -0.47 30.61
N GLY A 23 4.13 -1.57 29.90
CA GLY A 23 4.51 -2.92 30.32
C GLY A 23 5.97 -3.30 30.01
N ASP A 24 6.75 -2.41 29.39
CA ASP A 24 8.14 -2.65 29.00
C ASP A 24 9.01 -1.44 29.36
N PRO A 25 9.55 -1.40 30.59
CA PRO A 25 10.38 -0.30 31.07
C PRO A 25 11.65 -0.07 30.24
N GLU A 26 12.22 -1.13 29.65
CA GLU A 26 13.41 -1.05 28.80
C GLU A 26 13.10 -0.33 27.49
N LEU A 27 12.00 -0.73 26.83
CA LEU A 27 11.50 -0.04 25.64
C LEU A 27 11.09 1.41 25.93
N GLN A 28 10.43 1.65 27.07
CA GLN A 28 10.03 3.02 27.47
C GLN A 28 11.24 3.93 27.62
N ARG A 29 12.31 3.46 28.28
CA ARG A 29 13.56 4.21 28.43
C ARG A 29 14.20 4.50 27.09
N LEU A 30 14.34 3.49 26.22
CA LEU A 30 14.88 3.64 24.86
C LEU A 30 14.11 4.70 24.05
N LEU A 31 12.77 4.61 24.00
CA LEU A 31 11.93 5.56 23.27
C LEU A 31 12.04 6.99 23.82
N THR A 32 12.24 7.13 25.13
CA THR A 32 12.42 8.44 25.78
C THR A 32 13.72 9.09 25.34
N ARG A 33 14.84 8.34 25.38
CA ARG A 33 16.15 8.81 24.91
C ARG A 33 16.15 9.21 23.44
N ILE A 34 15.56 8.38 22.57
CA ILE A 34 15.40 8.68 21.13
C ILE A 34 14.63 10.00 20.94
N ARG A 35 13.58 10.24 21.71
CA ARG A 35 12.78 11.47 21.61
C ARG A 35 13.54 12.72 22.07
N GLN A 36 14.44 12.57 23.03
CA GLN A 36 15.28 13.65 23.56
C GLN A 36 16.53 13.89 22.69
N GLY A 37 16.84 12.99 21.76
CA GLY A 37 18.08 13.06 20.97
C GLY A 37 19.31 12.62 21.75
N GLU A 38 19.12 11.86 22.84
CA GLU A 38 20.17 11.41 23.76
C GLU A 38 20.62 9.97 23.48
N GLN A 39 20.29 9.41 22.31
CA GLN A 39 20.64 8.03 21.97
C GLN A 39 22.16 7.81 21.85
N ASP A 40 22.64 6.65 22.29
CA ASP A 40 24.05 6.23 22.17
C ASP A 40 24.21 4.81 21.59
N GLU A 41 25.45 4.29 21.54
CA GLU A 41 25.74 2.96 21.00
C GLU A 41 25.00 1.83 21.74
N SER A 42 24.80 1.97 23.05
CA SER A 42 24.10 0.95 23.84
C SER A 42 22.62 0.80 23.44
N ASP A 43 21.99 1.90 23.00
CA ASP A 43 20.63 1.89 22.46
C ASP A 43 20.57 1.10 21.12
N MET A 44 21.61 1.20 20.29
CA MET A 44 21.72 0.45 19.04
C MET A 44 22.02 -1.04 19.27
N GLU A 45 22.93 -1.35 20.19
CA GLU A 45 23.22 -2.73 20.62
C GLU A 45 21.97 -3.42 21.17
N LEU A 46 21.18 -2.70 21.98
CA LEU A 46 19.90 -3.19 22.50
C LEU A 46 18.96 -3.57 21.35
N LEU A 47 18.77 -2.69 20.36
CA LEU A 47 17.91 -2.98 19.21
C LEU A 47 18.42 -4.18 18.40
N ASN A 48 19.72 -4.24 18.15
CA ASN A 48 20.32 -5.33 17.38
C ASN A 48 20.20 -6.68 18.09
N SER A 49 20.41 -6.73 19.41
CA SER A 49 20.31 -7.95 20.21
C SER A 49 18.91 -8.57 20.23
N ARG A 50 17.86 -7.75 20.04
CA ARG A 50 16.45 -8.17 20.14
C ARG A 50 15.81 -8.41 18.76
N CYS A 51 16.01 -7.48 17.84
CA CYS A 51 15.17 -7.33 16.65
C CYS A 51 15.88 -7.69 15.34
N PHE A 52 17.22 -7.64 15.31
CA PHE A 52 17.99 -7.90 14.10
C PHE A 52 18.62 -9.29 14.13
N ARG A 53 18.46 -10.04 13.04
CA ARG A 53 19.22 -11.25 12.77
C ARG A 53 19.64 -11.25 11.32
N GLU A 54 20.95 -11.27 11.09
CA GLU A 54 21.49 -11.27 9.74
C GLU A 54 21.00 -12.49 8.95
N GLY A 55 20.62 -12.27 7.69
CA GLY A 55 20.11 -13.31 6.80
C GLY A 55 18.70 -13.84 7.12
N GLN A 56 18.03 -13.35 8.18
CA GLN A 56 16.68 -13.79 8.49
C GLN A 56 15.68 -13.27 7.45
N ALA A 57 14.97 -14.19 6.79
CA ALA A 57 13.87 -13.86 5.91
C ALA A 57 12.71 -13.18 6.67
N ILE A 58 11.99 -12.31 5.98
CA ILE A 58 10.84 -11.61 6.55
C ILE A 58 9.75 -12.64 6.90
N PRO A 59 9.27 -12.71 8.16
CA PRO A 59 8.32 -13.73 8.58
C PRO A 59 6.88 -13.35 8.21
N TRP A 60 6.59 -13.26 6.91
CA TRP A 60 5.28 -12.85 6.39
C TRP A 60 4.10 -13.67 6.95
N SER A 61 4.31 -14.94 7.25
CA SER A 61 3.32 -15.83 7.86
C SER A 61 2.81 -15.36 9.23
N LYS A 62 3.54 -14.47 9.91
CA LYS A 62 3.16 -13.96 11.25
C LYS A 62 2.25 -12.72 11.18
N GLY A 63 1.77 -12.33 10.01
CA GLY A 63 0.88 -11.17 9.87
C GLY A 63 1.53 -9.85 10.30
N ILE A 64 2.83 -9.70 10.07
CA ILE A 64 3.59 -8.52 10.49
C ILE A 64 3.27 -7.29 9.63
N THR A 65 3.50 -6.10 10.18
CA THR A 65 3.55 -4.86 9.41
C THR A 65 5.00 -4.45 9.21
N VAL A 66 5.42 -4.23 7.97
CA VAL A 66 6.76 -3.73 7.65
C VAL A 66 6.68 -2.24 7.31
N VAL A 67 7.56 -1.45 7.93
CA VAL A 67 7.67 -0.01 7.71
C VAL A 67 8.95 0.27 6.94
N THR A 68 8.84 0.99 5.82
CA THR A 68 9.99 1.37 4.99
C THR A 68 10.03 2.89 4.78
N PRO A 69 11.22 3.50 4.68
CA PRO A 69 11.35 4.92 4.36
C PRO A 69 10.85 5.26 2.94
N LEU A 70 10.98 4.33 2.00
CA LEU A 70 10.67 4.53 0.58
C LEU A 70 9.42 3.75 0.14
N ASN A 71 8.58 4.41 -0.67
CA ASN A 71 7.41 3.78 -1.29
C ASN A 71 7.79 2.68 -2.29
N SER A 72 8.91 2.84 -3.01
CA SER A 72 9.41 1.81 -3.94
C SER A 72 9.77 0.51 -3.21
N THR A 73 10.41 0.61 -2.04
CA THR A 73 10.70 -0.55 -1.19
C THR A 73 9.41 -1.19 -0.67
N ARG A 74 8.45 -0.38 -0.20
CA ARG A 74 7.13 -0.86 0.22
C ARG A 74 6.43 -1.63 -0.91
N TRP A 75 6.48 -1.12 -2.14
CA TRP A 75 5.92 -1.79 -3.30
C TRP A 75 6.53 -3.18 -3.53
N CYS A 76 7.86 -3.28 -3.57
CA CYS A 76 8.55 -4.57 -3.74
C CYS A 76 8.23 -5.56 -2.61
N LEU A 77 8.22 -5.09 -1.36
CA LEU A 77 7.90 -5.92 -0.21
C LEU A 77 6.43 -6.37 -0.21
N ASN A 78 5.50 -5.53 -0.68
CA ASN A 78 4.11 -5.94 -0.83
C ASN A 78 3.96 -7.06 -1.87
N MET A 79 4.70 -7.01 -2.99
CA MET A 79 4.69 -8.10 -3.97
C MET A 79 5.23 -9.41 -3.37
N ASP A 80 6.35 -9.35 -2.64
CA ASP A 80 6.90 -10.51 -1.93
C ASP A 80 5.93 -11.05 -0.86
N ALA A 81 5.28 -10.17 -0.11
CA ALA A 81 4.29 -10.53 0.89
C ALA A 81 3.05 -11.20 0.28
N VAL A 82 2.57 -10.76 -0.89
CA VAL A 82 1.43 -11.40 -1.58
C VAL A 82 1.82 -12.81 -2.06
N LEU A 83 3.03 -13.00 -2.59
CA LEU A 83 3.51 -14.33 -2.99
C LEU A 83 3.74 -15.24 -1.78
N ALA A 84 4.26 -14.71 -0.67
CA ALA A 84 4.40 -15.45 0.58
C ALA A 84 3.03 -15.83 1.17
N PHE A 85 2.06 -14.92 1.16
CA PHE A 85 0.68 -15.17 1.58
C PHE A 85 0.05 -16.26 0.72
N GLN A 86 0.25 -16.22 -0.61
CA GLN A 86 -0.23 -17.27 -1.50
C GLN A 86 0.34 -18.64 -1.16
N ARG A 87 1.66 -18.75 -0.93
CA ARG A 87 2.30 -20.02 -0.57
C ARG A 87 1.72 -20.61 0.72
N ASN A 88 1.43 -19.77 1.71
CA ASN A 88 0.86 -20.20 2.99
C ASN A 88 -0.60 -20.65 2.84
N GLU A 89 -1.40 -19.90 2.10
CA GLU A 89 -2.84 -20.14 1.98
C GLU A 89 -3.21 -21.13 0.86
N GLN A 90 -2.27 -21.44 -0.04
CA GLN A 90 -2.46 -22.28 -1.23
C GLN A 90 -3.61 -21.84 -2.15
N LYS A 91 -3.96 -20.55 -2.11
CA LYS A 91 -5.00 -19.94 -2.96
C LYS A 91 -4.41 -19.47 -4.29
N PRO A 92 -5.23 -19.26 -5.34
CA PRO A 92 -4.72 -18.71 -6.60
C PRO A 92 -4.34 -17.24 -6.47
N VAL A 93 -3.25 -16.84 -7.13
CA VAL A 93 -2.93 -15.42 -7.40
C VAL A 93 -3.64 -14.98 -8.67
N ARG A 94 -4.32 -13.83 -8.59
CA ARG A 94 -4.79 -13.11 -9.77
C ARG A 94 -3.96 -11.84 -9.95
N ILE A 95 -3.44 -11.63 -11.14
CA ILE A 95 -2.64 -10.46 -11.49
C ILE A 95 -3.47 -9.60 -12.44
N PHE A 96 -3.76 -8.37 -12.04
CA PHE A 96 -4.50 -7.41 -12.85
C PHE A 96 -3.57 -6.31 -13.34
N LEU A 97 -3.55 -6.06 -14.64
CA LEU A 97 -2.84 -4.94 -15.23
C LEU A 97 -3.76 -3.74 -15.35
N SER A 98 -3.30 -2.57 -14.92
CA SER A 98 -4.03 -1.32 -15.07
C SER A 98 -4.25 -1.00 -16.54
N GLN A 99 -5.46 -0.53 -16.86
CA GLN A 99 -5.75 -0.04 -18.21
C GLN A 99 -5.13 1.34 -18.39
N HIS A 100 -4.26 1.47 -19.38
CA HIS A 100 -3.68 2.76 -19.75
C HIS A 100 -4.43 3.36 -20.94
N ARG A 101 -4.87 4.61 -20.79
CA ARG A 101 -5.39 5.43 -21.88
C ARG A 101 -4.41 6.55 -22.14
N TRP A 102 -4.03 6.71 -23.40
CA TRP A 102 -2.97 7.62 -23.80
C TRP A 102 -3.53 8.78 -24.59
N GLY A 103 -3.28 10.00 -24.10
CA GLY A 103 -3.51 11.25 -24.84
C GLY A 103 -4.93 11.50 -25.35
N LYS A 104 -5.10 12.60 -26.09
CA LYS A 104 -6.26 12.82 -26.96
C LYS A 104 -5.98 12.09 -28.30
N PRO A 105 -7.00 11.81 -29.14
CA PRO A 105 -6.82 11.14 -30.43
C PRO A 105 -5.73 11.74 -31.35
N ASN A 106 -5.34 13.01 -31.14
CA ASN A 106 -4.41 13.76 -31.99
C ASN A 106 -3.03 14.05 -31.35
N THR A 107 -2.67 13.40 -30.24
CA THR A 107 -1.29 13.43 -29.74
C THR A 107 -0.47 12.28 -30.33
N LEU A 108 0.83 12.51 -30.55
CA LEU A 108 1.77 11.51 -31.08
C LEU A 108 1.62 10.15 -30.38
N PRO A 109 1.76 9.03 -31.11
CA PRO A 109 1.71 7.71 -30.52
C PRO A 109 2.77 7.57 -29.43
N VAL A 110 2.42 6.83 -28.38
CA VAL A 110 3.29 6.56 -27.23
C VAL A 110 4.51 5.80 -27.72
N THR A 111 5.69 6.27 -27.36
CA THR A 111 6.93 5.56 -27.69
C THR A 111 7.05 4.27 -26.87
N GLU A 112 7.75 3.26 -27.40
CA GLU A 112 8.02 2.01 -26.67
C GLU A 112 8.72 2.26 -25.32
N GLU A 113 9.60 3.25 -25.27
CA GLU A 113 10.25 3.71 -24.04
C GLU A 113 9.24 4.25 -23.01
N GLU A 114 8.25 5.03 -23.44
CA GLU A 114 7.19 5.56 -22.56
C GLU A 114 6.27 4.45 -22.07
N ALA A 115 5.92 3.49 -22.94
CA ALA A 115 5.14 2.32 -22.57
C ALA A 115 5.87 1.47 -21.51
N THR A 116 7.16 1.20 -21.73
CA THR A 116 8.03 0.47 -20.78
C THR A 116 8.23 1.22 -19.47
N LEU A 117 8.39 2.55 -19.54
CA LEU A 117 8.48 3.40 -18.36
C LEU A 117 7.18 3.42 -17.55
N MET A 118 6.02 3.33 -18.19
CA MET A 118 4.76 3.16 -17.47
C MET A 118 4.66 1.76 -16.87
N ALA A 119 5.00 0.71 -17.62
CA ALA A 119 4.95 -0.67 -17.13
C ALA A 119 5.82 -0.92 -15.88
N SER A 120 6.89 -0.13 -15.70
CA SER A 120 7.78 -0.19 -14.53
C SER A 120 7.31 0.67 -13.34
N VAL A 121 6.15 1.32 -13.41
CA VAL A 121 5.61 2.14 -12.31
C VAL A 121 4.99 1.25 -11.24
N GLY A 122 5.72 1.07 -10.14
CA GLY A 122 5.15 0.63 -8.88
C GLY A 122 4.38 1.75 -8.18
N ASP A 123 3.79 1.42 -7.03
CA ASP A 123 3.13 2.39 -6.15
C ASP A 123 4.17 3.39 -5.59
N ASP A 124 4.14 4.62 -6.08
CA ASP A 124 4.91 5.74 -5.54
C ASP A 124 3.98 6.91 -5.20
N SER A 125 4.42 7.83 -4.33
CA SER A 125 3.61 8.96 -3.88
C SER A 125 3.14 9.89 -5.00
N LYS A 126 3.66 9.75 -6.23
CA LYS A 126 3.33 10.58 -7.39
C LYS A 126 2.34 9.87 -8.32
N VAL A 127 2.23 8.54 -8.25
CA VAL A 127 1.31 7.71 -9.03
C VAL A 127 0.56 6.77 -8.08
N CYS A 128 -0.65 7.16 -7.70
CA CYS A 128 -1.46 6.45 -6.71
C CYS A 128 -2.10 5.14 -7.20
N VAL A 129 -1.86 4.74 -8.45
CA VAL A 129 -2.39 3.50 -9.03
C VAL A 129 -1.23 2.74 -9.67
N PRO A 130 -0.75 1.64 -9.06
CA PRO A 130 0.32 0.84 -9.64
C PRO A 130 -0.13 0.21 -10.96
N VAL A 131 0.82 -0.10 -11.85
CA VAL A 131 0.49 -0.79 -13.10
C VAL A 131 -0.03 -2.19 -12.86
N THR A 132 0.49 -2.86 -11.84
CA THR A 132 0.11 -4.23 -11.51
C THR A 132 -0.63 -4.23 -10.18
N PHE A 133 -1.67 -5.02 -10.07
CA PHE A 133 -2.33 -5.33 -8.81
C PHE A 133 -2.40 -6.85 -8.67
N MET A 134 -1.63 -7.41 -7.73
CA MET A 134 -1.70 -8.82 -7.38
C MET A 134 -2.74 -9.02 -6.27
N PHE A 135 -3.59 -10.02 -6.44
CA PHE A 135 -4.67 -10.35 -5.52
C PHE A 135 -4.62 -11.81 -5.12
N VAL A 136 -4.73 -12.07 -3.82
CA VAL A 136 -4.96 -13.40 -3.25
C VAL A 136 -6.14 -13.28 -2.27
N PRO A 137 -7.17 -14.13 -2.36
CA PRO A 137 -8.31 -14.08 -1.46
C PRO A 137 -7.88 -14.16 0.03
N GLY A 138 -8.31 -13.20 0.83
CA GLY A 138 -7.98 -13.06 2.24
C GLY A 138 -6.78 -12.17 2.54
N MET A 139 -6.09 -11.61 1.54
CA MET A 139 -4.91 -10.77 1.79
C MET A 139 -5.29 -9.46 2.50
N PRO A 140 -4.44 -8.94 3.40
CA PRO A 140 -4.64 -7.64 4.01
C PRO A 140 -4.40 -6.52 3.00
N VAL A 141 -5.28 -5.51 3.00
CA VAL A 141 -5.16 -4.33 2.13
C VAL A 141 -5.38 -3.04 2.91
N VAL A 142 -4.80 -1.96 2.40
CA VAL A 142 -4.96 -0.61 2.96
C VAL A 142 -5.46 0.31 1.88
N VAL A 143 -6.50 1.09 2.19
CA VAL A 143 -7.01 2.13 1.30
C VAL A 143 -6.09 3.35 1.37
N THR A 144 -5.62 3.84 0.22
CA THR A 144 -4.59 4.89 0.13
C THR A 144 -5.15 6.31 -0.10
N MET A 145 -6.45 6.44 -0.30
CA MET A 145 -7.13 7.72 -0.52
C MET A 145 -8.56 7.69 0.02
N ASN A 146 -9.15 8.86 0.26
CA ASN A 146 -10.56 8.94 0.63
C ASN A 146 -11.42 8.70 -0.61
N ILE A 147 -12.17 7.61 -0.63
CA ILE A 147 -13.04 7.23 -1.76
C ILE A 147 -14.50 7.49 -1.37
N ASN A 148 -14.95 6.86 -0.30
CA ASN A 148 -16.28 7.07 0.26
C ASN A 148 -16.21 7.04 1.79
N PRO A 149 -16.02 8.21 2.44
CA PRO A 149 -15.92 8.29 3.88
C PRO A 149 -17.18 7.82 4.62
N GLY A 150 -18.37 7.99 4.01
CA GLY A 150 -19.64 7.52 4.57
C GLY A 150 -19.65 6.00 4.73
N LEU A 151 -19.04 5.30 3.78
CA LEU A 151 -18.86 3.85 3.79
C LEU A 151 -17.52 3.39 4.38
N LYS A 152 -16.83 4.25 5.13
CA LYS A 152 -15.55 3.96 5.81
C LYS A 152 -14.36 3.64 4.88
N LEU A 153 -14.50 3.82 3.56
CA LEU A 153 -13.39 3.75 2.60
C LEU A 153 -12.56 5.04 2.65
N VAL A 154 -11.75 5.15 3.70
CA VAL A 154 -10.89 6.31 3.99
C VAL A 154 -9.42 5.94 3.95
N ASN A 155 -8.58 6.94 3.70
CA ASN A 155 -7.13 6.77 3.68
C ASN A 155 -6.61 6.19 5.01
N GLY A 156 -5.80 5.13 4.93
CA GLY A 156 -5.23 4.42 6.05
C GLY A 156 -6.12 3.32 6.64
N ALA A 157 -7.37 3.19 6.19
CA ALA A 157 -8.26 2.12 6.65
C ALA A 157 -7.77 0.75 6.16
N LYS A 158 -7.75 -0.22 7.07
CA LYS A 158 -7.31 -1.60 6.82
C LYS A 158 -8.50 -2.51 6.58
N TYR A 159 -8.36 -3.42 5.63
CA TYR A 159 -9.39 -4.41 5.27
C TYR A 159 -8.76 -5.76 4.98
N THR A 160 -9.58 -6.80 5.07
CA THR A 160 -9.32 -8.10 4.47
C THR A 160 -10.02 -8.14 3.12
N ALA A 161 -9.26 -8.36 2.04
CA ALA A 161 -9.82 -8.45 0.70
C ALA A 161 -10.30 -9.89 0.44
N LEU A 162 -11.61 -10.12 0.53
CA LEU A 162 -12.21 -11.45 0.52
C LEU A 162 -12.26 -12.04 -0.88
N GLU A 163 -12.72 -11.25 -1.84
CA GLU A 163 -12.95 -11.71 -3.20
C GLU A 163 -12.67 -10.58 -4.20
N VAL A 164 -12.30 -10.97 -5.42
CA VAL A 164 -12.19 -10.06 -6.56
C VAL A 164 -13.20 -10.48 -7.61
N ILE A 165 -13.92 -9.50 -8.15
CA ILE A 165 -14.87 -9.68 -9.23
C ILE A 165 -14.13 -9.36 -10.53
N PRO A 166 -13.73 -10.33 -11.35
CA PRO A 166 -13.07 -10.06 -12.63
C PRO A 166 -14.08 -9.53 -13.67
N ASP A 167 -13.67 -8.58 -14.51
CA ASP A 167 -14.42 -8.18 -15.71
C ASP A 167 -14.08 -9.13 -16.86
N THR A 168 -14.56 -10.37 -16.80
CA THR A 168 -14.20 -11.42 -17.79
C THR A 168 -14.71 -11.12 -19.20
N LYS A 169 -15.73 -10.26 -19.33
CA LYS A 169 -16.27 -9.84 -20.64
C LYS A 169 -15.30 -8.94 -21.38
N ARG A 170 -14.61 -8.02 -20.68
CA ARG A 170 -13.64 -7.10 -21.29
C ARG A 170 -12.21 -7.60 -21.19
N PHE A 171 -11.88 -8.27 -20.09
CA PHE A 171 -10.52 -8.68 -19.72
C PHE A 171 -10.52 -10.15 -19.26
N PRO A 172 -10.55 -11.11 -20.21
CA PRO A 172 -10.50 -12.52 -19.87
C PRO A 172 -9.24 -12.86 -19.06
N GLY A 173 -9.34 -13.90 -18.23
CA GLY A 173 -8.20 -14.42 -17.48
C GLY A 173 -7.38 -15.39 -18.30
N TYR A 174 -6.07 -15.22 -18.30
CA TYR A 174 -5.11 -16.10 -18.97
C TYR A 174 -4.34 -16.89 -17.91
N GLN A 175 -4.45 -18.21 -17.96
CA GLN A 175 -3.73 -19.10 -17.05
C GLN A 175 -2.23 -19.09 -17.41
N LEU A 176 -1.39 -18.63 -16.49
CA LEU A 176 0.07 -18.65 -16.69
C LEU A 176 0.71 -19.89 -16.05
N ALA A 177 0.13 -20.37 -14.94
CA ALA A 177 0.54 -21.56 -14.19
C ALA A 177 -0.67 -22.06 -13.38
N PRO A 178 -0.68 -23.27 -12.79
CA PRO A 178 -1.87 -23.83 -12.12
C PRO A 178 -2.57 -22.90 -11.10
N ASN A 179 -1.82 -22.03 -10.42
CA ASN A 179 -2.35 -21.10 -9.42
C ASN A 179 -2.14 -19.61 -9.77
N ILE A 180 -1.87 -19.28 -11.04
CA ILE A 180 -1.60 -17.90 -11.47
C ILE A 180 -2.45 -17.57 -12.69
N ILE A 181 -3.29 -16.55 -12.53
CA ILE A 181 -4.19 -16.03 -13.58
C ILE A 181 -3.85 -14.57 -13.85
N LEU A 182 -3.60 -14.22 -15.10
CA LEU A 182 -3.33 -12.86 -15.55
C LEU A 182 -4.54 -12.24 -16.24
N HIS A 183 -4.85 -10.99 -15.93
CA HIS A 183 -5.89 -10.18 -16.54
C HIS A 183 -5.27 -8.90 -17.13
N PHE A 184 -5.49 -8.64 -18.43
CA PHE A 184 -5.03 -7.43 -19.12
C PHE A 184 -5.98 -6.23 -18.91
N GLY A 185 -6.40 -6.02 -17.67
CA GLY A 185 -7.28 -4.93 -17.26
C GLY A 185 -7.58 -4.98 -15.76
N PRO A 186 -8.15 -3.91 -15.19
CA PRO A 186 -8.55 -3.90 -13.79
C PRO A 186 -9.70 -4.90 -13.53
N PRO A 187 -9.88 -5.37 -12.29
CA PRO A 187 -11.09 -6.11 -11.92
C PRO A 187 -12.33 -5.22 -12.03
N ALA A 188 -13.53 -5.80 -12.07
CA ALA A 188 -14.78 -5.02 -11.94
C ALA A 188 -14.97 -4.47 -10.51
N GLY A 189 -14.42 -5.17 -9.50
CA GLY A 189 -14.40 -4.69 -8.11
C GLY A 189 -13.75 -5.68 -7.16
N ILE A 190 -13.60 -5.25 -5.90
CA ILE A 190 -13.00 -6.04 -4.81
C ILE A 190 -13.96 -5.99 -3.62
N ILE A 191 -14.27 -7.16 -3.04
CA ILE A 191 -15.07 -7.26 -1.82
C ILE A 191 -14.15 -7.16 -0.61
N LEU A 192 -14.41 -6.18 0.25
CA LEU A 192 -13.61 -5.88 1.43
C LEU A 192 -14.42 -6.12 2.70
N SER A 193 -13.75 -6.59 3.76
CA SER A 193 -14.32 -6.72 5.09
C SER A 193 -13.41 -6.11 6.16
N SER A 194 -14.00 -5.52 7.19
CA SER A 194 -13.31 -5.06 8.39
C SER A 194 -14.29 -4.92 9.56
N GLU A 195 -13.77 -4.63 10.75
CA GLU A 195 -14.61 -4.33 11.91
C GLU A 195 -15.61 -3.20 11.61
N SER A 196 -15.18 -2.20 10.84
CA SER A 196 -16.02 -1.04 10.52
C SER A 196 -17.15 -1.33 9.53
N THR A 197 -17.10 -2.46 8.81
CA THR A 197 -18.13 -2.87 7.86
C THR A 197 -19.15 -3.82 8.46
N LYS A 198 -19.00 -4.27 9.71
CA LYS A 198 -19.87 -5.28 10.36
C LYS A 198 -21.38 -4.97 10.33
N LYS A 199 -21.74 -3.70 10.28
CA LYS A 199 -23.15 -3.25 10.27
C LYS A 199 -23.70 -3.01 8.87
N PHE A 200 -22.91 -3.29 7.84
CA PHE A 200 -23.33 -3.07 6.46
C PHE A 200 -24.06 -4.29 5.93
N GLU A 201 -25.23 -4.02 5.37
CA GLU A 201 -26.07 -4.98 4.68
C GLU A 201 -26.53 -4.30 3.39
N PHE A 202 -26.21 -4.91 2.26
CA PHE A 202 -26.55 -4.44 0.94
C PHE A 202 -27.07 -5.62 0.14
N ASP A 203 -28.01 -5.36 -0.77
CA ASP A 203 -28.50 -6.38 -1.68
C ASP A 203 -27.35 -6.85 -2.61
N GLU A 204 -27.34 -8.14 -2.93
CA GLU A 204 -26.41 -8.78 -3.88
C GLU A 204 -24.92 -8.87 -3.47
N ILE A 205 -24.53 -8.38 -2.28
CA ILE A 205 -23.18 -8.62 -1.72
C ILE A 205 -23.25 -9.22 -0.32
N PRO A 206 -22.22 -9.99 0.10
CA PRO A 206 -22.23 -10.62 1.41
C PRO A 206 -22.38 -9.60 2.55
N PRO A 207 -23.11 -9.93 3.64
CA PRO A 207 -23.26 -9.04 4.78
C PRO A 207 -21.90 -8.75 5.42
N SER A 208 -21.79 -7.64 6.12
CA SER A 208 -20.54 -7.16 6.73
C SER A 208 -19.43 -6.82 5.73
N THR A 209 -19.74 -6.66 4.44
CA THR A 209 -18.75 -6.34 3.40
C THR A 209 -19.07 -5.04 2.67
N ILE A 210 -18.09 -4.60 1.87
CA ILE A 210 -18.22 -3.44 0.99
C ILE A 210 -17.53 -3.71 -0.35
N LEU A 211 -18.12 -3.22 -1.43
CA LEU A 211 -17.54 -3.27 -2.76
C LEU A 211 -16.65 -2.04 -3.03
N LEU A 212 -15.39 -2.28 -3.38
CA LEU A 212 -14.48 -1.28 -3.92
C LEU A 212 -14.42 -1.44 -5.45
N THR A 213 -14.87 -0.42 -6.18
CA THR A 213 -14.79 -0.38 -7.65
C THR A 213 -13.50 0.30 -8.11
N PRO A 214 -12.98 -0.04 -9.31
CA PRO A 214 -11.81 0.61 -9.87
C PRO A 214 -11.97 2.12 -9.98
N THR A 215 -10.85 2.83 -9.84
CA THR A 215 -10.74 4.25 -10.09
C THR A 215 -9.72 4.49 -11.20
N SER A 216 -9.70 5.71 -11.75
CA SER A 216 -8.72 6.12 -12.76
C SER A 216 -7.98 7.36 -12.27
N ALA A 217 -6.68 7.43 -12.56
CA ALA A 217 -5.85 8.58 -12.25
C ALA A 217 -5.14 9.07 -13.51
N GLN A 218 -5.02 10.40 -13.67
CA GLN A 218 -4.18 10.99 -14.71
C GLN A 218 -2.75 11.14 -14.22
N ILE A 219 -1.80 10.69 -15.06
CA ILE A 219 -0.37 10.85 -14.82
C ILE A 219 0.17 11.95 -15.74
N PRO A 220 0.53 13.14 -15.23
CA PRO A 220 1.12 14.19 -16.07
C PRO A 220 2.56 13.85 -16.47
N ILE A 221 2.82 13.78 -17.78
CA ILE A 221 4.11 13.38 -18.39
C ILE A 221 5.27 14.33 -17.99
N GLU A 222 4.99 15.62 -17.77
CA GLU A 222 6.00 16.64 -17.42
C GLU A 222 6.74 16.35 -16.11
N LYS A 223 6.10 15.66 -15.14
CA LYS A 223 6.71 15.35 -13.85
C LYS A 223 7.83 14.30 -13.93
N LYS A 224 7.91 13.51 -15.02
CA LYS A 224 8.95 12.48 -15.19
C LYS A 224 10.18 12.96 -15.97
N LYS A 225 10.08 13.97 -16.85
CA LYS A 225 11.27 14.56 -17.53
C LYS A 225 12.28 15.13 -16.52
N ARG A 226 11.81 15.64 -15.36
CA ARG A 226 12.67 16.15 -14.28
C ARG A 226 13.36 15.06 -13.44
N VAL A 227 12.88 13.81 -13.46
CA VAL A 227 13.48 12.70 -12.69
C VAL A 227 14.65 12.03 -13.44
N LYS A 228 14.83 12.33 -14.75
CA LYS A 228 15.89 11.77 -15.59
C LYS A 228 17.19 12.61 -15.69
N LYS A 229 17.39 13.69 -14.91
CA LYS A 229 18.78 14.16 -14.69
C LYS A 229 19.40 13.28 -13.61
N ARG A 230 19.91 12.12 -14.02
CA ARG A 230 20.68 11.23 -13.14
C ARG A 230 22.05 11.86 -12.87
N PRO A 231 22.59 11.84 -11.64
CA PRO A 231 23.83 12.54 -11.26
C PRO A 231 25.09 12.18 -12.06
N TRP A 232 25.10 11.02 -12.72
CA TRP A 232 26.28 10.48 -13.43
C TRP A 232 26.20 10.59 -14.96
N GLN A 233 25.20 11.27 -15.51
CA GLN A 233 25.25 11.70 -16.90
C GLN A 233 25.83 13.12 -16.95
N ARG A 234 27.16 13.19 -16.97
CA ARG A 234 27.94 14.31 -17.52
C ARG A 234 28.58 13.84 -18.81
#